data_AF-A0A919GPJ8-F1
#
_entry.id   AF-A0A919GPJ8-F1
#
_cell.length_a   1.000
_cell.length_b   1.000
_cell.length_c   1.000
_cell.angle_alpha   90.00
_cell.angle_beta   90.00
_cell.angle_gamma   90.00
#
_symmetry.space_group_name_H-M   'P 1'
#
loop_
_entity.id
_entity.type
_entity.pdbx_description
1 polymer ?
#
loop_
_entity_poly.entity_id
_entity_poly.type
_entity_poly.pdbx_seq_one_letter_code
_entity_poly.pdbx_strand_id
1 'polypeptide(L)' 'MLRLDLDEVSAKLRTGGPNDEPDDLSLPHWAGVLPLRKGYGTPVPSDDLDGATAVPDYLTVL' A
#
# COMPACT_ATOMS: atom_id res chain seq x y z
N MET A 1 -22.61 2.00 17.37
CA MET A 1 -22.11 0.77 16.70
C MET A 1 -22.87 0.65 15.39
N LEU A 2 -22.16 0.49 14.27
CA LEU A 2 -22.75 0.32 12.95
C LEU A 2 -22.13 -0.93 12.31
N ARG A 3 -22.92 -1.70 11.55
CA ARG A 3 -22.49 -2.91 10.86
C ARG A 3 -23.07 -2.93 9.45
N LEU A 4 -22.28 -3.44 8.51
CA LEU A 4 -22.66 -3.72 7.13
C LEU A 4 -22.26 -5.17 6.80
N ASP A 5 -23.15 -5.92 6.17
CA ASP A 5 -22.84 -7.26 5.66
C ASP A 5 -22.10 -7.17 4.31
N LEU A 6 -21.22 -8.12 4.04
CA LEU A 6 -20.42 -8.18 2.81
C LEU A 6 -20.81 -9.36 1.90
N ASP A 7 -21.98 -9.97 2.14
CA ASP A 7 -22.54 -11.02 1.27
C ASP A 7 -22.74 -10.57 -0.19
N GLU A 8 -22.96 -9.28 -0.42
CA GLU A 8 -23.07 -8.68 -1.76
C GLU A 8 -21.99 -7.61 -1.99
N VAL A 9 -20.84 -8.04 -2.53
CA VAL A 9 -19.69 -7.17 -2.84
C VAL A 9 -19.10 -7.51 -4.21
N SER A 10 -18.61 -6.49 -4.91
CA SER A 10 -17.79 -6.67 -6.12
C SER A 10 -16.47 -5.91 -6.01
N ALA A 11 -15.41 -6.46 -6.58
CA ALA A 11 -14.08 -5.83 -6.62
C ALA A 11 -13.42 -6.05 -7.98
N LYS A 12 -12.58 -5.11 -8.41
CA LYS A 12 -11.82 -5.21 -9.66
C LYS A 12 -10.34 -4.94 -9.42
N LEU A 13 -9.49 -5.70 -10.10
CA LEU A 13 -8.05 -5.59 -10.06
C LEU A 13 -7.50 -5.37 -11.47
N ARG A 14 -6.47 -4.52 -11.59
CA ARG A 14 -5.61 -4.44 -12.78
C ARG A 14 -4.16 -4.48 -12.32
N THR A 15 -3.39 -5.38 -12.90
CA THR A 15 -1.93 -5.45 -12.79
C THR A 15 -1.34 -5.43 -14.20
N GLY A 16 -0.01 -5.32 -14.31
CA GLY A 16 0.68 -5.28 -15.60
C GLY A 16 0.99 -3.88 -16.10
N GLY A 17 1.75 -3.84 -17.20
CA GLY A 17 2.29 -2.61 -17.80
C GLY A 17 1.30 -1.77 -18.61
N PRO A 18 1.80 -0.72 -19.28
CA PRO A 18 1.11 -0.07 -20.39
C PRO A 18 0.74 -1.08 -21.49
N ASN A 19 -0.32 -0.78 -22.24
CA ASN A 19 -0.73 -1.56 -23.41
C ASN A 19 -0.75 -0.61 -24.60
N ASP A 20 0.43 -0.44 -25.20
CA ASP A 20 0.66 0.51 -26.31
C ASP A 20 0.41 -0.17 -27.66
N GLU A 21 0.01 0.62 -28.65
CA GLU A 21 -0.20 0.12 -30.02
C GLU A 21 1.14 -0.13 -30.73
N PRO A 22 1.19 -1.02 -31.74
CA PRO A 22 2.45 -1.37 -32.42
C PRO A 22 3.23 -0.18 -32.98
N ASP A 23 2.53 0.84 -33.49
CA ASP A 23 3.13 2.02 -34.10
C ASP A 23 3.84 2.91 -33.04
N ASP A 24 3.37 2.88 -31.79
CA ASP A 24 3.90 3.68 -30.67
C ASP A 24 5.19 3.10 -30.08
N LEU A 25 5.42 1.79 -30.25
CA LEU A 25 6.58 1.07 -29.68
C LEU A 25 7.93 1.60 -30.19
N SER A 26 7.95 2.26 -31.35
CA SER A 26 9.15 2.81 -31.97
C SER A 26 9.51 4.22 -31.51
N LEU A 27 8.58 4.91 -30.82
CA LEU A 27 8.76 6.29 -30.39
C LEU A 27 9.76 6.37 -29.23
N PRO A 28 10.62 7.41 -29.16
CA PRO A 28 11.61 7.55 -28.10
C PRO A 28 11.00 8.14 -26.82
N HIS A 29 9.94 7.53 -26.31
CA HIS A 29 9.22 7.95 -25.10
C HIS A 29 9.30 6.89 -24.00
N TRP A 30 9.28 7.33 -22.75
CA TRP A 30 9.28 6.43 -21.60
C TRP A 30 7.86 5.91 -21.32
N ALA A 31 7.73 4.59 -21.15
CA ALA A 31 6.50 3.93 -20.72
C ALA A 31 6.85 2.86 -19.66
N GLY A 32 6.06 2.79 -18.58
CA GLY A 32 6.32 1.86 -17.50
C GLY A 32 5.33 1.96 -16.36
N VAL A 33 5.58 1.19 -15.30
CA VAL A 33 4.82 1.24 -14.06
C VAL A 33 5.70 1.81 -12.97
N LEU A 34 5.22 2.84 -12.27
CA LEU A 34 5.79 3.26 -10.99
C LEU A 34 5.02 2.58 -9.86
N PRO A 35 5.57 1.56 -9.19
CA PRO A 35 4.85 0.84 -8.15
C PRO A 35 4.65 1.71 -6.92
N LEU A 36 3.42 1.78 -6.40
CA LEU A 36 3.12 2.37 -5.11
C LEU A 36 2.89 1.27 -4.08
N ARG A 37 3.48 1.43 -2.90
CA ARG A 37 3.28 0.55 -1.75
C ARG A 37 2.86 1.38 -0.55
N LYS A 38 1.92 0.87 0.23
CA LYS A 38 1.64 1.38 1.58
C LYS A 38 2.61 0.70 2.54
N GLY A 39 2.99 1.40 3.60
CA GLY A 39 3.81 0.87 4.68
C GLY A 39 3.65 1.70 5.93
N TYR A 40 4.01 1.12 7.08
CA TYR A 40 4.06 1.82 8.36
C TYR A 40 5.43 2.43 8.57
N GLY A 41 5.49 3.53 9.32
CA GLY A 41 6.74 4.07 9.85
C GLY A 41 7.12 3.40 11.18
N THR A 42 8.31 3.72 11.68
CA THR A 42 8.73 3.30 13.02
C THR A 42 7.76 3.84 14.09
N PRO A 43 7.28 3.02 15.04
CA PRO A 43 6.48 3.50 16.15
C PRO A 43 7.21 4.60 16.93
N VAL A 44 6.50 5.70 17.21
CA VAL A 44 7.03 6.82 18.00
C VAL A 44 6.33 6.80 19.36
N PRO A 45 7.07 6.68 20.48
CA PRO A 45 6.48 6.74 21.81
C PRO A 45 5.95 8.15 22.11
N SER A 46 4.96 8.27 22.98
CA SER A 46 4.53 9.57 23.49
C SER A 46 5.59 10.19 24.39
N ASP A 47 5.63 11.52 24.47
CA ASP A 47 6.62 12.26 25.27
C ASP A 47 6.52 11.96 26.78
N ASP A 48 5.37 11.50 27.25
CA ASP A 48 5.07 11.16 28.64
C ASP A 48 5.18 9.65 28.95
N LEU A 49 5.59 8.83 27.98
CA LEU A 49 5.80 7.41 28.18
C LEU A 49 7.04 7.16 29.04
N ASP A 50 6.92 6.27 30.03
CA ASP A 50 8.09 5.77 30.76
C ASP A 50 9.07 5.10 29.78
N GLY A 51 10.32 5.57 29.75
CA GLY A 51 11.36 5.11 28.84
C GLY A 51 11.79 3.64 29.04
N ALA A 52 11.40 3.00 30.15
CA ALA A 52 11.58 1.56 30.34
C ALA A 52 10.48 0.72 29.64
N THR A 53 9.40 1.35 29.18
CA THR A 53 8.27 0.66 28.53
C THR A 53 8.67 0.25 27.11
N ALA A 54 8.71 -1.06 26.86
CA ALA A 54 9.02 -1.60 25.56
C ALA A 54 7.88 -1.42 24.55
N VAL A 55 8.23 -1.35 23.26
CA VAL A 55 7.25 -1.40 22.16
C VAL A 55 6.56 -2.77 22.19
N PRO A 56 5.21 -2.84 22.14
CA PRO A 56 4.50 -4.12 22.10
C PRO A 56 4.86 -4.96 20.87
N ASP A 57 4.98 -6.28 21.08
CA ASP A 57 5.38 -7.23 20.02
C ASP A 57 4.46 -7.18 18.79
N TYR A 58 3.18 -6.87 18.94
CA TYR A 58 2.25 -6.77 17.81
C TYR A 58 2.53 -5.58 16.88
N LEU A 59 3.36 -4.61 17.29
CA LEU A 59 3.80 -3.49 16.45
C LEU A 59 5.14 -3.74 15.75
N THR A 60 5.89 -4.78 16.14
CA THR A 60 7.21 -5.09 15.57
C THR A 60 7.16 -6.10 14.43
N VAL A 61 5.98 -6.68 14.17
CA VAL A 61 5.72 -7.69 13.12
C VAL A 61 4.90 -7.17 11.94
N LEU A 62 4.69 -5.85 11.86
CA LEU A 62 3.86 -5.17 10.84
C LEU A 62 4.61 -4.81 9.55
#